data_AF-A0A9P6FRP6-F1
#
_entry.id   AF-A0A9P6FRP6-F1
#
_cell.length_a   1.000
_cell.length_b   1.000
_cell.length_c   1.000
_cell.angle_alpha   90.00
_cell.angle_beta   90.00
_cell.angle_gamma   90.00
#
_symmetry.space_group_name_H-M   'P 1'
#
loop_
_entity.id
_entity.type
_entity.pdbx_description
1 polymer ?
#
loop_
_entity_poly.entity_id
_entity_poly.type
_entity_poly.pdbx_seq_one_letter_code
_entity_poly.pdbx_strand_id
1 'polypeptide(L)'
;MWSDGAKNTMRRAAIGAGLIDEGDPPNRLILISEPEAAAMYCERMVERFSLKDGDRFMICDAGGGTVDLIVFEVFEPVISDVLDLIQKQLHQSQKCNAIFMVGGFGSSRYLEERVRQEFSHLVDLIAVPQRPELAVVRGAVYAGLNTKRVIMRVARRWYGVDANMPFEEGVDPESKKIISHDGHVRCKERFSVYVRPGQQIGVDDCVSKEYVTWSYPKGLDSPLYVCNSPNPPRYITDPGVQKIADFHIPMPEIPGAQPRTRVVFRLNMYFDQKKITSYTMSSTSGNQKSSSESTSQNEFHILPIDEDKKNPPPPKSRHDMSHHLQHESHVGPAMMPGPFVSSMGANATALEREQAQKAKKE
;
A
#
# COMPACT_ATOMS: atom_id res chain seq x y z
N MET A 1 -2.83 -41.93 -4.35
CA MET A 1 -2.78 -40.67 -3.57
C MET A 1 -2.47 -41.00 -2.11
N TRP A 2 -1.53 -40.30 -1.46
CA TRP A 2 -1.19 -40.58 -0.06
C TRP A 2 -2.35 -40.26 0.88
N SER A 3 -2.55 -41.11 1.89
CA SER A 3 -3.53 -40.87 2.95
C SER A 3 -3.11 -39.70 3.83
N ASP A 4 -4.06 -39.08 4.53
CA ASP A 4 -3.74 -37.98 5.43
C ASP A 4 -2.84 -38.42 6.59
N GLY A 5 -2.93 -39.69 7.01
CA GLY A 5 -1.99 -40.30 7.95
C GLY A 5 -0.55 -40.36 7.43
N ALA A 6 -0.36 -40.70 6.15
CA ALA A 6 0.96 -40.71 5.51
C ALA A 6 1.53 -39.30 5.36
N LYS A 7 0.71 -38.32 4.92
CA LYS A 7 1.08 -36.91 4.85
C LYS A 7 1.50 -36.35 6.22
N ASN A 8 0.75 -36.66 7.27
CA ASN A 8 1.07 -36.22 8.63
C ASN A 8 2.36 -36.87 9.16
N THR A 9 2.63 -38.12 8.74
CA THR A 9 3.89 -38.79 9.09
C THR A 9 5.09 -38.10 8.44
N MET A 10 4.99 -37.68 7.17
CA MET A 10 6.06 -36.87 6.55
C MET A 10 6.21 -35.49 7.16
N ARG A 11 5.13 -34.85 7.58
CA ARG A 11 5.24 -33.57 8.31
C ARG A 11 6.02 -33.75 9.62
N ARG A 12 5.71 -34.79 10.41
CA ARG A 12 6.45 -35.09 11.64
C ARG A 12 7.93 -35.42 11.38
N ALA A 13 8.22 -36.13 10.31
CA ALA A 13 9.61 -36.39 9.90
C ALA A 13 10.35 -35.10 9.56
N ALA A 14 9.71 -34.19 8.80
CA ALA A 14 10.27 -32.88 8.47
C ALA A 14 10.52 -32.00 9.71
N ILE A 15 9.63 -32.07 10.71
CA ILE A 15 9.82 -31.41 12.02
C ILE A 15 11.01 -32.01 12.77
N GLY A 16 11.07 -33.34 12.88
CA GLY A 16 12.18 -34.03 13.55
C GLY A 16 13.54 -33.78 12.89
N ALA A 17 13.55 -33.51 11.58
CA ALA A 17 14.75 -33.12 10.82
C ALA A 17 15.08 -31.62 10.91
N GLY A 18 14.26 -30.80 11.58
CA GLY A 18 14.46 -29.35 11.68
C GLY A 18 14.21 -28.57 10.39
N LEU A 19 13.46 -29.13 9.44
CA LEU A 19 13.11 -28.46 8.17
C LEU A 19 11.96 -27.46 8.34
N ILE A 20 11.09 -27.71 9.31
CA ILE A 20 9.97 -26.87 9.74
C ILE A 20 9.75 -27.03 11.26
N ASP A 21 9.08 -26.07 11.89
CA ASP A 21 8.70 -26.14 13.30
C ASP A 21 7.25 -26.63 13.49
N GLU A 22 6.89 -27.12 14.68
CA GLU A 22 5.51 -27.53 14.99
C GLU A 22 4.51 -26.37 14.84
N GLY A 23 4.95 -25.14 15.14
CA GLY A 23 4.15 -23.92 15.02
C GLY A 23 4.09 -23.35 13.61
N ASP A 24 4.83 -23.90 12.65
CA ASP A 24 4.84 -23.37 11.28
C ASP A 24 3.48 -23.56 10.60
N PRO A 25 3.03 -22.56 9.81
CA PRO A 25 1.75 -22.64 9.12
C PRO A 25 1.72 -23.83 8.15
N PRO A 26 0.53 -24.40 7.84
CA PRO A 26 0.40 -25.59 7.02
C PRO A 26 1.14 -25.51 5.67
N ASN A 27 1.10 -24.33 5.04
CA ASN A 27 1.72 -24.04 3.74
C ASN A 27 3.25 -23.85 3.77
N ARG A 28 3.88 -23.87 4.94
CA ARG A 28 5.35 -23.80 5.05
C ARG A 28 6.04 -25.03 4.46
N LEU A 29 5.36 -26.17 4.51
CA LEU A 29 5.76 -27.43 3.89
C LEU A 29 4.67 -27.85 2.91
N ILE A 30 5.02 -27.92 1.63
CA ILE A 30 4.16 -28.42 0.57
C ILE A 30 4.64 -29.83 0.24
N LEU A 31 3.73 -30.80 0.27
CA LEU A 31 3.99 -32.16 -0.17
C LEU A 31 3.49 -32.30 -1.60
N ILE A 32 4.29 -32.98 -2.41
CA ILE A 32 3.97 -33.33 -3.79
C ILE A 32 4.12 -34.84 -3.94
N SER A 33 3.30 -35.47 -4.78
CA SER A 33 3.52 -36.87 -5.11
C SER A 33 4.73 -37.03 -6.05
N GLU A 34 5.46 -38.13 -5.94
CA GLU A 34 6.55 -38.50 -6.86
C GLU A 34 6.14 -38.37 -8.34
N PRO A 35 4.99 -38.92 -8.80
CA PRO A 35 4.56 -38.74 -10.18
C PRO A 35 4.32 -37.29 -10.59
N GLU A 36 3.73 -36.44 -9.74
CA GLU A 36 3.53 -35.02 -10.06
C GLU A 36 4.85 -34.24 -10.08
N ALA A 37 5.79 -34.59 -9.19
CA ALA A 37 7.12 -33.99 -9.16
C ALA A 37 7.91 -34.35 -10.43
N ALA A 38 7.85 -35.62 -10.84
CA ALA A 38 8.41 -36.08 -12.10
C ALA A 38 7.73 -35.39 -13.30
N ALA A 39 6.41 -35.18 -13.26
CA ALA A 39 5.67 -34.51 -14.33
C ALA A 39 6.11 -33.07 -14.50
N MET A 40 6.22 -32.30 -13.42
CA MET A 40 6.71 -30.92 -13.47
C MET A 40 8.16 -30.83 -13.95
N TYR A 41 9.00 -31.81 -13.61
CA TYR A 41 10.37 -31.84 -14.12
C TYR A 41 10.39 -32.12 -15.63
N CYS A 42 9.63 -33.11 -16.09
CA CYS A 42 9.48 -33.44 -17.51
C CYS A 42 8.82 -32.31 -18.32
N GLU A 43 7.85 -31.59 -17.74
CA GLU A 43 7.23 -30.38 -18.30
C GLU A 43 8.30 -29.32 -18.60
N ARG A 44 9.22 -29.09 -17.68
CA ARG A 44 10.34 -28.14 -17.89
C ARG A 44 11.34 -28.59 -18.97
N MET A 45 11.23 -29.82 -19.46
CA MET A 45 12.03 -30.35 -20.55
C MET A 45 11.24 -30.51 -21.86
N VAL A 46 9.99 -30.04 -21.93
CA VAL A 46 9.07 -30.20 -23.07
C VAL A 46 9.64 -29.68 -24.39
N GLU A 47 10.47 -28.63 -24.37
CA GLU A 47 11.18 -28.15 -25.57
C GLU A 47 12.01 -29.25 -26.25
N ARG A 48 12.51 -30.25 -25.50
CA ARG A 48 13.23 -31.40 -26.05
C ARG A 48 12.32 -32.48 -26.62
N PHE A 49 11.06 -32.53 -26.21
CA PHE A 49 10.13 -33.63 -26.51
C PHE A 49 8.97 -33.25 -27.42
N SER A 50 8.80 -31.96 -27.75
CA SER A 50 7.78 -31.46 -28.70
C SER A 50 6.34 -31.90 -28.38
N LEU A 51 6.01 -32.06 -27.09
CA LEU A 51 4.66 -32.43 -26.66
C LEU A 51 3.69 -31.27 -26.93
N LYS A 52 2.52 -31.60 -27.46
CA LYS A 52 1.45 -30.68 -27.86
C LYS A 52 0.19 -30.88 -27.02
N ASP A 53 -0.77 -29.98 -27.18
CA ASP A 53 -2.11 -30.14 -26.59
C ASP A 53 -2.71 -31.51 -26.85
N GLY A 54 -3.33 -32.09 -25.81
CA GLY A 54 -3.95 -33.42 -25.88
C GLY A 54 -2.96 -34.58 -26.00
N ASP A 55 -1.65 -34.31 -26.12
CA ASP A 55 -0.65 -35.37 -26.02
C ASP A 55 -0.65 -35.94 -24.61
N ARG A 56 -0.64 -37.26 -24.56
CA ARG A 56 -0.54 -38.01 -23.31
C ARG A 56 0.87 -38.50 -23.14
N PHE A 57 1.47 -38.19 -22.00
CA PHE A 57 2.78 -38.72 -21.63
C PHE A 57 2.67 -39.53 -20.35
N MET A 58 3.41 -40.63 -20.30
CA MET A 58 3.45 -41.52 -19.15
C MET A 58 4.72 -41.28 -18.36
N ILE A 59 4.58 -41.23 -17.04
CA ILE A 59 5.71 -41.36 -16.13
C ILE A 59 5.76 -42.80 -15.65
N CYS A 60 6.93 -43.41 -15.87
CA CYS A 60 7.27 -44.72 -15.38
C CYS A 60 8.35 -44.55 -14.31
N ASP A 61 7.93 -44.63 -13.04
CA ASP A 61 8.84 -44.66 -11.92
C ASP A 61 9.11 -46.12 -11.55
N ALA A 62 10.33 -46.59 -11.78
CA ALA A 62 10.74 -47.96 -11.53
C ALA A 62 11.90 -47.98 -10.52
N GLY A 63 11.56 -48.10 -9.24
CA GLY A 63 12.49 -48.20 -8.13
C GLY A 63 12.94 -49.63 -7.84
N GLY A 64 13.74 -49.82 -6.79
CA GLY A 64 14.30 -51.12 -6.40
C GLY A 64 13.29 -52.17 -5.91
N GLY A 65 12.02 -51.81 -5.71
CA GLY A 65 10.96 -52.70 -5.23
C GLY A 65 9.53 -52.35 -5.64
N THR A 66 9.33 -51.25 -6.38
CA THR A 66 8.02 -50.78 -6.84
C THR A 66 8.12 -50.23 -8.25
N VAL A 67 7.04 -50.34 -9.02
CA VAL A 67 6.87 -49.69 -10.31
C VAL A 67 5.54 -48.94 -10.29
N ASP A 68 5.59 -47.62 -10.41
CA ASP A 68 4.43 -46.75 -10.44
C ASP A 68 4.30 -46.11 -11.83
N LEU A 69 3.12 -46.28 -12.44
CA LEU A 69 2.79 -45.76 -13.76
C LEU A 69 1.65 -44.74 -13.64
N ILE A 70 1.84 -43.56 -14.22
CA ILE A 70 0.79 -42.55 -14.33
C ILE A 70 0.83 -41.90 -15.70
N VAL A 71 -0.35 -41.52 -16.21
CA VAL A 71 -0.47 -40.80 -17.48
C VAL A 71 -0.96 -39.38 -17.19
N PHE A 72 -0.28 -38.40 -17.77
CA PHE A 72 -0.66 -36.99 -17.78
C PHE A 72 -1.08 -36.59 -19.19
N GLU A 73 -1.96 -35.60 -19.28
CA GLU A 73 -2.41 -35.01 -20.54
C GLU A 73 -2.05 -33.52 -20.53
N VAL A 74 -1.47 -33.03 -21.62
CA VAL A 74 -1.18 -31.60 -21.79
C VAL A 74 -2.50 -30.87 -22.04
N PHE A 75 -2.77 -29.81 -21.28
CA PHE A 75 -4.05 -29.09 -21.32
C PHE A 75 -3.89 -27.65 -21.87
N GLU A 76 -3.96 -27.49 -23.18
CA GLU A 76 -3.93 -26.19 -23.87
C GLU A 76 -5.21 -25.34 -23.73
N PRO A 77 -6.44 -25.88 -23.54
CA PRO A 77 -7.63 -25.03 -23.49
C PRO A 77 -7.54 -23.90 -22.46
N VAL A 78 -6.96 -24.18 -21.28
CA VAL A 78 -6.72 -23.17 -20.23
C VAL A 78 -5.63 -22.17 -20.66
N ILE A 79 -4.61 -22.61 -21.39
CA ILE A 79 -3.56 -21.73 -21.89
C ILE A 79 -4.11 -20.79 -22.95
N SER A 80 -4.87 -21.31 -23.93
CA SER A 80 -5.55 -20.51 -24.93
C SER A 80 -6.49 -19.48 -24.30
N ASP A 81 -7.27 -19.87 -23.30
CA ASP A 81 -8.14 -18.94 -22.57
C ASP A 81 -7.34 -17.80 -21.91
N VAL A 82 -6.18 -18.11 -21.31
CA VAL A 82 -5.31 -17.09 -20.71
C VAL A 82 -4.68 -16.17 -21.77
N LEU A 83 -4.20 -16.72 -22.88
CA LEU A 83 -3.64 -15.92 -23.99
C LEU A 83 -4.72 -14.99 -24.57
N ASP A 84 -5.93 -15.49 -24.80
CA ASP A 84 -7.08 -14.71 -25.27
C ASP A 84 -7.42 -13.56 -24.31
N LEU A 85 -7.40 -13.83 -23.00
CA LEU A 85 -7.62 -12.80 -21.98
C LEU A 85 -6.53 -11.72 -22.03
N ILE A 86 -5.26 -12.11 -22.11
CA ILE A 86 -4.14 -11.16 -22.22
C ILE A 86 -4.30 -10.32 -23.48
N GLN A 87 -4.58 -10.94 -24.62
CA GLN A 87 -4.73 -10.24 -25.89
C GLN A 87 -5.89 -9.23 -25.85
N LYS A 88 -7.05 -9.62 -25.29
CA LYS A 88 -8.19 -8.70 -25.09
C LYS A 88 -7.80 -7.49 -24.24
N GLN A 89 -7.04 -7.69 -23.16
CA GLN A 89 -6.61 -6.58 -22.30
C GLN A 89 -5.55 -5.69 -22.94
N LEU A 90 -4.62 -6.26 -23.71
CA LEU A 90 -3.64 -5.48 -24.46
C LEU A 90 -4.34 -4.58 -25.49
N HIS A 91 -5.32 -5.09 -26.23
CA HIS A 91 -6.10 -4.31 -27.20
C HIS A 91 -6.90 -3.17 -26.56
N GLN A 92 -7.40 -3.35 -25.33
CA GLN A 92 -8.16 -2.32 -24.61
C GLN A 92 -7.28 -1.26 -23.93
N SER A 93 -5.97 -1.52 -23.79
CA SER A 93 -5.02 -0.62 -23.13
C SER A 93 -4.33 0.32 -24.13
N GLN A 94 -4.03 1.57 -23.74
CA GLN A 94 -3.29 2.51 -24.61
C GLN A 94 -1.83 2.10 -24.83
N LYS A 95 -1.18 1.49 -23.82
CA LYS A 95 0.18 0.94 -23.86
C LYS A 95 0.43 0.06 -22.63
N CYS A 96 0.96 -1.15 -22.82
CA CYS A 96 1.39 -2.04 -21.74
C CYS A 96 2.90 -2.32 -21.89
N ASN A 97 3.71 -1.80 -20.96
CA ASN A 97 5.17 -1.99 -21.00
C ASN A 97 5.64 -3.29 -20.34
N ALA A 98 4.85 -3.85 -19.41
CA ALA A 98 5.25 -5.02 -18.67
C ALA A 98 4.08 -5.93 -18.27
N ILE A 99 4.29 -7.24 -18.34
CA ILE A 99 3.42 -8.28 -17.78
C ILE A 99 4.19 -9.00 -16.68
N PHE A 100 3.60 -9.05 -15.48
CA PHE A 100 4.09 -9.84 -14.36
C PHE A 100 3.17 -11.04 -14.14
N MET A 101 3.71 -12.25 -14.31
CA MET A 101 2.98 -13.48 -14.05
C MET A 101 3.07 -13.84 -12.57
N VAL A 102 1.92 -13.92 -11.89
CA VAL A 102 1.82 -14.17 -10.45
C VAL A 102 0.84 -15.30 -10.16
N GLY A 103 0.86 -15.82 -8.92
CA GLY A 103 0.07 -16.98 -8.51
C GLY A 103 0.73 -18.32 -8.86
N GLY A 104 0.19 -19.41 -8.32
CA GLY A 104 0.74 -20.75 -8.53
C GLY A 104 0.76 -21.17 -10.01
N PHE A 105 -0.31 -20.89 -10.75
CA PHE A 105 -0.34 -21.18 -12.19
C PHE A 105 0.58 -20.27 -13.02
N GLY A 106 0.75 -19.01 -12.59
CA GLY A 106 1.74 -18.10 -13.18
C GLY A 106 3.20 -18.52 -12.97
N SER A 107 3.47 -19.59 -12.21
CA SER A 107 4.80 -20.21 -12.09
C SER A 107 5.06 -21.34 -13.11
N SER A 108 4.07 -21.72 -13.91
CA SER A 108 4.25 -22.69 -14.99
C SER A 108 5.19 -22.13 -16.05
N ARG A 109 6.25 -22.88 -16.32
CA ARG A 109 7.22 -22.55 -17.37
C ARG A 109 6.58 -22.62 -18.74
N TYR A 110 5.70 -23.61 -18.98
CA TYR A 110 4.97 -23.72 -20.24
C TYR A 110 4.11 -22.48 -20.49
N LEU A 111 3.32 -22.03 -19.50
CA LEU A 111 2.54 -20.80 -19.63
C LEU A 111 3.43 -19.58 -19.90
N GLU A 112 4.57 -19.46 -19.21
CA GLU A 112 5.51 -18.35 -19.42
C GLU A 112 6.04 -18.32 -20.85
N GLU A 113 6.47 -19.48 -21.37
CA GLU A 113 6.98 -19.62 -22.73
C GLU A 113 5.90 -19.26 -23.76
N ARG A 114 4.66 -19.72 -23.57
CA ARG A 114 3.53 -19.41 -24.46
C ARG A 114 3.19 -17.91 -24.46
N VAL A 115 3.14 -17.27 -23.28
CA VAL A 115 2.92 -15.82 -23.15
C VAL A 115 4.06 -15.02 -23.79
N ARG A 116 5.31 -15.46 -23.65
CA ARG A 116 6.46 -14.82 -24.29
C ARG A 116 6.42 -14.95 -25.81
N GLN A 117 6.13 -16.15 -26.32
CA GLN A 117 6.01 -16.40 -27.75
C GLN A 117 4.94 -15.48 -28.36
N GLU A 118 3.78 -15.35 -27.72
CA GLU A 118 2.66 -14.60 -28.26
C GLU A 118 2.83 -13.08 -28.10
N PHE A 119 3.36 -12.58 -26.99
CA PHE A 119 3.27 -11.14 -26.65
C PHE A 119 4.59 -10.39 -26.52
N SER A 120 5.76 -11.05 -26.67
CA SER A 120 7.07 -10.38 -26.56
C SER A 120 7.30 -9.26 -27.58
N HIS A 121 6.59 -9.29 -28.71
CA HIS A 121 6.65 -8.24 -29.73
C HIS A 121 5.76 -7.02 -29.39
N LEU A 122 4.85 -7.16 -28.41
CA LEU A 122 3.93 -6.09 -27.98
C LEU A 122 4.28 -5.50 -26.61
N VAL A 123 5.02 -6.24 -25.77
CA VAL A 123 5.32 -5.88 -24.38
C VAL A 123 6.81 -5.99 -24.12
N ASP A 124 7.43 -4.91 -23.63
CA ASP A 124 8.88 -4.81 -23.43
C ASP A 124 9.41 -5.82 -22.39
N LEU A 125 8.63 -6.08 -21.34
CA LEU A 125 9.03 -6.96 -20.23
C LEU A 125 7.94 -7.98 -19.89
N ILE A 126 8.25 -9.25 -20.00
CA ILE A 126 7.46 -10.35 -19.42
C ILE A 126 8.31 -10.97 -18.33
N ALA A 127 7.81 -11.07 -17.10
CA ALA A 127 8.59 -11.55 -15.95
C ALA A 127 7.76 -12.34 -14.94
N VAL A 128 8.39 -13.36 -14.36
CA VAL A 128 7.89 -14.10 -13.19
C VAL A 128 8.74 -13.68 -11.98
N PRO A 129 8.16 -13.14 -10.89
CA PRO A 129 8.92 -12.81 -9.69
C PRO A 129 9.40 -14.09 -8.98
N GLN A 130 10.38 -13.99 -8.06
CA GLN A 130 10.98 -15.15 -7.38
C GLN A 130 10.00 -16.01 -6.55
N ARG A 131 8.87 -15.44 -6.13
CA ARG A 131 7.80 -16.12 -5.37
C ARG A 131 6.43 -15.66 -5.88
N PRO A 132 6.02 -16.10 -7.08
CA PRO A 132 4.78 -15.62 -7.71
C PRO A 132 3.53 -15.95 -6.88
N GLU A 133 3.52 -17.08 -6.17
CA GLU A 133 2.44 -17.52 -5.29
C GLU A 133 2.22 -16.60 -4.07
N LEU A 134 3.28 -15.91 -3.61
CA LEU A 134 3.19 -14.97 -2.49
C LEU A 134 3.04 -13.51 -2.93
N ALA A 135 3.08 -13.21 -4.23
CA ALA A 135 3.16 -11.84 -4.74
C ALA A 135 2.00 -10.96 -4.26
N VAL A 136 0.77 -11.51 -4.28
CA VAL A 136 -0.44 -10.79 -3.85
C VAL A 136 -0.41 -10.49 -2.35
N VAL A 137 -0.12 -11.50 -1.52
CA VAL A 137 -0.11 -11.35 -0.05
C VAL A 137 1.04 -10.45 0.39
N ARG A 138 2.23 -10.59 -0.20
CA ARG A 138 3.35 -9.67 0.05
C ARG A 138 3.01 -8.25 -0.40
N GLY A 139 2.35 -8.10 -1.55
CA GLY A 139 1.84 -6.82 -2.04
C GLY A 139 0.84 -6.19 -1.08
N ALA A 140 -0.07 -6.97 -0.48
CA ALA A 140 -1.02 -6.50 0.52
C ALA A 140 -0.32 -6.06 1.83
N VAL A 141 0.68 -6.82 2.28
CA VAL A 141 1.52 -6.43 3.42
C VAL A 141 2.29 -5.16 3.10
N TYR A 142 2.90 -5.04 1.92
CA TYR A 142 3.52 -3.80 1.48
C TYR A 142 2.51 -2.67 1.41
N ALA A 143 1.29 -2.87 0.91
CA ALA A 143 0.27 -1.82 0.91
C ALA A 143 -0.09 -1.37 2.34
N GLY A 144 -0.17 -2.30 3.30
CA GLY A 144 -0.41 -1.99 4.71
C GLY A 144 0.78 -1.32 5.41
N LEU A 145 2.01 -1.71 5.08
CA LEU A 145 3.24 -1.12 5.61
C LEU A 145 3.60 0.21 4.92
N ASN A 146 3.18 0.40 3.68
CA ASN A 146 3.56 1.50 2.81
C ASN A 146 2.44 2.56 2.71
N THR A 147 2.01 3.05 3.88
CA THR A 147 1.25 4.30 4.02
C THR A 147 2.09 5.55 3.67
N LYS A 148 3.38 5.38 3.35
CA LYS A 148 4.38 6.45 3.11
C LYS A 148 4.75 6.67 1.63
N ARG A 149 3.78 6.79 0.71
CA ARG A 149 4.07 7.20 -0.69
C ARG A 149 3.87 8.68 -0.99
N VAL A 150 4.01 9.54 0.01
CA VAL A 150 4.20 10.98 -0.21
C VAL A 150 5.67 11.26 0.01
N ILE A 151 6.45 11.45 -1.06
CA ILE A 151 7.87 11.83 -0.96
C ILE A 151 7.98 13.35 -0.69
N MET A 152 6.97 14.10 -1.14
CA MET A 152 6.98 15.55 -1.16
C MET A 152 5.54 16.07 -1.14
N ARG A 153 5.32 17.16 -0.41
CA ARG A 153 4.01 17.82 -0.23
C ARG A 153 4.10 19.24 -0.71
N VAL A 154 3.08 19.69 -1.42
CA VAL A 154 2.96 21.08 -1.84
C VAL A 154 1.97 21.77 -0.92
N ALA A 155 2.44 22.70 -0.10
CA ALA A 155 1.56 23.51 0.74
C ALA A 155 0.61 24.34 -0.13
N ARG A 156 -0.67 24.40 0.20
CA ARG A 156 -1.69 25.10 -0.61
C ARG A 156 -2.04 26.49 -0.10
N ARG A 157 -1.66 26.80 1.14
CA ARG A 157 -2.07 28.00 1.89
C ARG A 157 -0.84 28.61 2.56
N TRP A 158 -0.94 29.88 2.94
CA TRP A 158 0.07 30.51 3.79
C TRP A 158 -0.09 29.95 5.19
N TYR A 159 1.00 29.48 5.78
CA TYR A 159 1.06 29.16 7.21
C TYR A 159 2.06 30.10 7.86
N GLY A 160 1.72 30.62 9.03
CA GLY A 160 2.57 31.58 9.73
C GLY A 160 2.30 31.61 11.22
N VAL A 161 3.24 32.17 11.96
CA VAL A 161 3.10 32.39 13.39
C VAL A 161 3.07 33.89 13.68
N ASP A 162 2.45 34.26 14.79
CA ASP A 162 2.58 35.63 15.31
C ASP A 162 4.03 35.91 15.71
N ALA A 163 4.58 37.03 15.27
CA ALA A 163 5.91 37.47 15.65
C ALA A 163 6.00 38.99 15.73
N ASN A 164 6.90 39.46 16.60
CA ASN A 164 7.33 40.85 16.61
C ASN A 164 8.51 41.02 15.64
N MET A 165 8.24 41.60 14.46
CA MET A 165 9.24 41.77 13.39
C MET A 165 9.77 43.22 13.36
N PRO A 166 10.89 43.53 12.67
CA PRO A 166 11.32 44.92 12.50
C PRO A 166 10.20 45.81 11.96
N PHE A 167 10.04 47.01 12.53
CA PHE A 167 9.02 47.97 12.10
C PHE A 167 9.44 48.64 10.78
N GLU A 168 8.57 48.63 9.78
CA GLU A 168 8.77 49.27 8.49
C GLU A 168 8.06 50.64 8.47
N GLU A 169 8.83 51.72 8.55
CA GLU A 169 8.29 53.09 8.56
C GLU A 169 7.55 53.42 7.26
N GLY A 170 6.39 54.07 7.38
CA GLY A 170 5.52 54.39 6.24
C GLY A 170 4.69 53.22 5.70
N VAL A 171 4.91 52.00 6.20
CA VAL A 171 4.14 50.80 5.79
C VAL A 171 3.39 50.18 6.97
N ASP A 172 4.06 50.00 8.11
CA ASP A 172 3.41 49.53 9.33
C ASP A 172 2.64 50.68 10.02
N PRO A 173 1.43 50.43 10.56
CA PRO A 173 0.69 51.43 11.29
C PRO A 173 1.39 51.73 12.62
N GLU A 174 1.49 53.00 12.97
CA GLU A 174 2.14 53.45 14.22
C GLU A 174 1.51 52.81 15.47
N SER A 175 0.22 52.46 15.42
CA SER A 175 -0.49 51.74 16.50
C SER A 175 0.03 50.33 16.79
N LYS A 176 0.76 49.70 15.85
CA LYS A 176 1.41 48.40 16.03
C LYS A 176 2.90 48.52 16.36
N LYS A 177 3.44 49.74 16.46
CA LYS A 177 4.84 49.99 16.81
C LYS A 177 5.09 49.70 18.29
N ILE A 178 6.17 48.98 18.56
CA ILE A 178 6.64 48.67 19.90
C ILE A 178 8.16 48.84 19.97
N ILE A 179 8.67 49.18 21.15
CA ILE A 179 10.12 49.15 21.43
C ILE A 179 10.40 47.84 22.14
N SER A 180 11.20 46.98 21.51
CA SER A 180 11.62 45.70 22.07
C SER A 180 12.69 45.89 23.15
N HIS A 181 12.93 44.87 23.98
CA HIS A 181 13.86 44.94 25.11
C HIS A 181 15.32 45.16 24.70
N ASP A 182 15.67 44.79 23.47
CA ASP A 182 16.95 45.07 22.82
C ASP A 182 17.06 46.53 22.32
N GLY A 183 16.06 47.38 22.59
CA GLY A 183 16.02 48.78 22.16
C GLY A 183 15.59 48.96 20.70
N HIS A 184 15.39 47.87 19.95
CA HIS A 184 14.99 47.92 18.55
C HIS A 184 13.49 48.14 18.39
N VAL A 185 13.12 48.97 17.42
CA VAL A 185 11.73 49.23 17.05
C VAL A 185 11.18 48.05 16.25
N ARG A 186 10.05 47.51 16.70
CA ARG A 186 9.37 46.35 16.11
C ARG A 186 7.89 46.62 15.86
N CYS A 187 7.30 45.85 14.96
CA CYS A 187 5.87 45.79 14.69
C CYS A 187 5.30 44.51 15.30
N LYS A 188 4.28 44.66 16.16
CA LYS A 188 3.56 43.51 16.75
C LYS A 188 2.52 42.93 15.79
N GLU A 189 2.08 41.70 16.07
CA GLU A 189 0.98 41.03 15.34
C GLU A 189 1.31 40.82 13.84
N ARG A 190 2.58 40.64 13.51
CA ARG A 190 3.01 40.36 12.14
C ARG A 190 2.82 38.88 11.82
N PHE A 191 2.32 38.61 10.63
CA PHE A 191 2.25 37.25 10.11
C PHE A 191 3.65 36.83 9.64
N SER A 192 4.38 36.10 10.49
CA SER A 192 5.67 35.53 10.11
C SER A 192 5.43 34.32 9.23
N VAL A 193 5.48 34.51 7.91
CA VAL A 193 5.25 33.44 6.91
C VAL A 193 6.21 32.29 7.17
N TYR A 194 5.68 31.16 7.63
CA TYR A 194 6.42 29.95 7.92
C TYR A 194 6.47 29.04 6.69
N VAL A 195 5.33 28.84 6.02
CA VAL A 195 5.20 28.08 4.76
C VAL A 195 4.39 28.89 3.75
N ARG A 196 4.80 28.82 2.48
CA ARG A 196 4.14 29.51 1.36
C ARG A 196 3.30 28.54 0.52
N PRO A 197 2.20 28.98 -0.11
CA PRO A 197 1.55 28.22 -1.18
C PRO A 197 2.56 27.83 -2.26
N GLY A 198 2.49 26.59 -2.74
CA GLY A 198 3.44 26.04 -3.72
C GLY A 198 4.73 25.47 -3.11
N GLN A 199 5.03 25.73 -1.83
CA GLN A 199 6.25 25.24 -1.21
C GLN A 199 6.23 23.71 -1.06
N GLN A 200 7.27 23.07 -1.56
CA GLN A 200 7.51 21.64 -1.45
C GLN A 200 8.17 21.30 -0.10
N ILE A 201 7.61 20.34 0.63
CA ILE A 201 8.09 19.87 1.94
C ILE A 201 8.16 18.34 1.90
N GLY A 202 9.33 17.75 2.17
CA GLY A 202 9.48 16.29 2.29
C GLY A 202 8.74 15.75 3.51
N VAL A 203 8.38 14.46 3.51
CA VAL A 203 7.62 13.86 4.63
C VAL A 203 8.42 13.77 5.93
N ASP A 204 9.73 13.56 5.83
CA ASP A 204 10.63 13.54 6.99
C ASP A 204 11.34 14.90 7.19
N ASP A 205 11.07 15.87 6.30
CA ASP A 205 11.61 17.22 6.43
C ASP A 205 10.71 18.07 7.33
N CYS A 206 11.33 18.99 8.05
CA CYS A 206 10.62 20.08 8.70
C CYS A 206 10.99 21.41 8.08
N VAL A 207 10.06 22.36 8.18
CA VAL A 207 10.41 23.75 7.99
C VAL A 207 10.83 24.30 9.35
N SER A 208 12.00 24.91 9.42
CA SER A 208 12.59 25.42 10.67
C SER A 208 12.72 26.93 10.62
N LYS A 209 12.38 27.60 11.72
CA LYS A 209 12.69 29.03 11.92
C LYS A 209 13.13 29.32 13.33
N GLU A 210 14.05 30.27 13.45
CA GLU A 210 14.55 30.76 14.73
C GLU A 210 13.89 32.08 15.10
N TYR A 211 13.56 32.19 16.37
CA TYR A 211 12.96 33.35 16.99
C TYR A 211 13.68 33.67 18.29
N VAL A 212 13.55 34.91 18.74
CA VAL A 212 14.17 35.39 19.98
C VAL A 212 13.08 35.95 20.88
N THR A 213 13.18 35.65 22.17
CA THR A 213 12.29 36.19 23.19
C THR A 213 13.05 36.63 24.44
N TRP A 214 12.45 37.58 25.15
CA TRP A 214 12.90 38.08 26.45
C TRP A 214 11.83 37.85 27.53
N SER A 215 10.96 36.85 27.33
CA SER A 215 9.86 36.54 28.27
C SER A 215 10.30 35.67 29.46
N TYR A 216 11.57 35.25 29.52
CA TYR A 216 12.09 34.38 30.59
C TYR A 216 11.75 34.92 32.00
N PRO A 217 11.28 34.07 32.94
CA PRO A 217 11.09 32.61 32.84
C PRO A 217 9.72 32.17 32.31
N LYS A 218 8.86 33.10 31.87
CA LYS A 218 7.51 32.76 31.39
C LYS A 218 7.59 32.12 30.01
N GLY A 219 6.89 30.99 29.85
CA GLY A 219 6.66 30.34 28.56
C GLY A 219 6.03 31.30 27.54
N LEU A 220 6.13 30.96 26.27
CA LEU A 220 5.59 31.73 25.16
C LEU A 220 4.48 30.97 24.48
N ASP A 221 3.36 31.64 24.21
CA ASP A 221 2.36 31.13 23.29
C ASP A 221 2.70 31.62 21.87
N SER A 222 2.83 30.67 20.95
CA SER A 222 3.07 30.94 19.54
C SER A 222 1.88 30.41 18.74
N PRO A 223 0.84 31.23 18.50
CA PRO A 223 -0.31 30.79 17.71
C PRO A 223 0.06 30.52 16.24
N LEU A 224 -0.46 29.43 15.67
CA LEU A 224 -0.37 29.11 14.25
C LEU A 224 -1.59 29.68 13.52
N TYR A 225 -1.32 30.34 12.40
CA TYR A 225 -2.32 30.90 11.52
C TYR A 225 -2.22 30.32 10.11
N VAL A 226 -3.36 30.26 9.43
CA VAL A 226 -3.50 29.91 8.02
C VAL A 226 -4.20 31.03 7.26
N CYS A 227 -3.82 31.26 6.01
CA CYS A 227 -4.51 32.20 5.13
C CYS A 227 -4.58 31.67 3.69
N ASN A 228 -5.73 31.82 3.05
CA ASN A 228 -5.98 31.42 1.66
C ASN A 228 -6.14 32.67 0.77
N SER A 229 -5.05 33.40 0.59
CA SER A 229 -4.96 34.62 -0.23
C SER A 229 -3.91 34.46 -1.33
N PRO A 230 -4.04 35.15 -2.48
CA PRO A 230 -3.03 35.13 -3.53
C PRO A 230 -1.71 35.77 -3.09
N ASN A 231 -1.76 36.77 -2.22
CA ASN A 231 -0.60 37.48 -1.66
C ASN A 231 -0.37 37.08 -0.20
N PRO A 232 0.87 37.14 0.32
CA PRO A 232 1.13 36.85 1.72
C PRO A 232 0.39 37.86 2.62
N PRO A 233 -0.32 37.41 3.67
CA PRO A 233 -0.84 38.32 4.68
C PRO A 233 0.31 39.01 5.39
N ARG A 234 0.12 40.27 5.78
CA ARG A 234 1.11 41.05 6.51
C ARG A 234 0.92 40.94 8.01
N TYR A 235 -0.34 40.91 8.46
CA TYR A 235 -0.71 40.83 9.87
C TYR A 235 -1.55 39.60 10.17
N ILE A 236 -1.48 39.12 11.41
CA ILE A 236 -2.37 38.05 11.89
C ILE A 236 -3.83 38.48 11.98
N THR A 237 -4.08 39.79 11.90
CA THR A 237 -5.41 40.42 11.91
C THR A 237 -5.96 40.68 10.50
N ASP A 238 -5.22 40.34 9.45
CA ASP A 238 -5.67 40.60 8.07
C ASP A 238 -6.91 39.76 7.71
N PRO A 239 -7.80 40.27 6.84
CA PRO A 239 -8.96 39.51 6.38
C PRO A 239 -8.58 38.16 5.79
N GLY A 240 -9.24 37.08 6.24
CA GLY A 240 -8.98 35.73 5.76
C GLY A 240 -7.83 34.99 6.47
N VAL A 241 -7.15 35.64 7.43
CA VAL A 241 -6.23 34.96 8.34
C VAL A 241 -7.04 34.29 9.46
N GLN A 242 -6.80 33.00 9.67
CA GLN A 242 -7.48 32.19 10.67
C GLN A 242 -6.46 31.52 11.59
N LYS A 243 -6.67 31.65 12.90
CA LYS A 243 -5.90 30.91 13.90
C LYS A 243 -6.35 29.45 13.91
N ILE A 244 -5.40 28.53 13.85
CA ILE A 244 -5.68 27.08 13.80
C ILE A 244 -5.07 26.29 14.95
N ALA A 245 -4.09 26.83 15.66
CA ALA A 245 -3.51 26.19 16.85
C ALA A 245 -2.83 27.21 17.77
N ASP A 246 -2.58 26.80 19.01
CA ASP A 246 -1.72 27.47 19.99
C ASP A 246 -0.56 26.54 20.35
N PHE A 247 0.68 27.00 20.17
CA PHE A 247 1.85 26.28 20.68
C PHE A 247 2.29 26.90 21.99
N HIS A 248 2.31 26.13 23.07
CA HIS A 248 3.00 26.55 24.28
C HIS A 248 4.48 26.15 24.19
N ILE A 249 5.36 27.13 24.34
CA ILE A 249 6.81 26.97 24.30
C ILE A 249 7.33 27.15 25.73
N PRO A 250 7.74 26.07 26.42
CA PRO A 250 8.33 26.18 27.74
C PRO A 250 9.68 26.88 27.67
N MET A 251 10.04 27.57 28.76
CA MET A 251 11.36 28.14 28.93
C MET A 251 12.30 27.08 29.53
N PRO A 252 13.58 27.04 29.11
CA PRO A 252 14.55 26.12 29.69
C PRO A 252 14.92 26.58 31.10
N GLU A 253 15.22 25.65 32.00
CA GLU A 253 15.79 26.02 33.30
C GLU A 253 17.23 26.46 33.13
N ILE A 254 17.51 27.74 33.43
CA ILE A 254 18.84 28.33 33.27
C ILE A 254 19.33 28.76 34.67
N PRO A 255 20.30 28.05 35.28
CA PRO A 255 20.82 28.38 36.60
C PRO A 255 21.35 29.82 36.67
N GLY A 256 20.84 30.61 37.60
CA GLY A 256 21.27 31.99 37.81
C GLY A 256 20.78 33.02 36.77
N ALA A 257 19.93 32.61 35.82
CA ALA A 257 19.36 33.53 34.84
C ALA A 257 18.45 34.57 35.50
N GLN A 258 18.58 35.81 35.04
CA GLN A 258 17.75 36.92 35.49
C GLN A 258 16.44 36.97 34.68
N PRO A 259 15.35 37.54 35.23
CA PRO A 259 14.16 37.85 34.44
C PRO A 259 14.53 38.61 33.16
N ARG A 260 13.88 38.26 32.05
CA ARG A 260 14.16 38.80 30.71
C ARG A 260 15.49 38.38 30.10
N THR A 261 16.09 37.29 30.57
CA THR A 261 17.20 36.64 29.85
C THR A 261 16.78 36.33 28.41
N ARG A 262 17.68 36.62 27.46
CA ARG A 262 17.46 36.39 26.03
C ARG A 262 17.49 34.89 25.73
N VAL A 263 16.39 34.37 25.23
CA VAL A 263 16.26 32.97 24.81
C VAL A 263 16.05 32.93 23.30
N VAL A 264 16.81 32.10 22.62
CA VAL A 264 16.62 31.76 21.21
C VAL A 264 15.85 30.46 21.17
N PHE A 265 14.79 30.38 20.38
CA PHE A 265 14.11 29.12 20.15
C PHE A 265 13.99 28.83 18.67
N ARG A 266 14.20 27.56 18.31
CA ARG A 266 13.96 27.04 16.98
C ARG A 266 12.63 26.31 17.00
N LEU A 267 11.69 26.82 16.22
CA LEU A 267 10.46 26.13 15.89
C LEU A 267 10.74 25.23 14.68
N ASN A 268 10.31 23.98 14.73
CA ASN A 268 10.35 23.02 13.64
C ASN A 268 8.92 22.54 13.41
N MET A 269 8.39 22.65 12.19
CA MET A 269 7.06 22.14 11.85
C MET A 269 7.14 21.05 10.80
N TYR A 270 6.49 19.94 11.10
CA TYR A 270 6.29 18.80 10.22
C TYR A 270 4.85 18.80 9.73
N PHE A 271 4.65 18.67 8.42
CA PHE A 271 3.34 18.75 7.79
C PHE A 271 2.90 17.36 7.33
N ASP A 272 2.03 16.71 8.12
CA ASP A 272 1.42 15.42 7.82
C ASP A 272 -0.02 15.57 7.25
N GLN A 273 -0.63 14.48 6.72
CA GLN A 273 -1.83 14.54 5.87
C GLN A 273 -3.03 15.05 6.66
N LYS A 274 -3.07 14.69 7.94
CA LYS A 274 -4.13 15.06 8.88
C LYS A 274 -3.59 15.81 10.09
N LYS A 275 -2.30 16.15 10.10
CA LYS A 275 -1.62 16.62 11.31
C LYS A 275 -0.54 17.64 11.01
N ILE A 276 -0.35 18.61 11.89
CA ILE A 276 0.89 19.39 12.00
C ILE A 276 1.50 19.05 13.34
N THR A 277 2.77 18.65 13.33
CA THR A 277 3.55 18.43 14.55
C THR A 277 4.58 19.54 14.65
N SER A 278 4.63 20.23 15.78
CA SER A 278 5.67 21.21 16.07
C SER A 278 6.60 20.72 17.17
N TYR A 279 7.90 20.89 16.94
CA TYR A 279 8.93 20.72 17.95
C TYR A 279 9.60 22.06 18.18
N THR A 280 9.72 22.44 19.44
CA THR A 280 10.43 23.66 19.82
C THR A 280 11.64 23.29 20.65
N MET A 281 12.80 23.82 20.27
CA MET A 281 14.02 23.74 21.06
C MET A 281 14.42 25.14 21.48
N SER A 282 14.47 25.39 22.78
CA SER A 282 14.91 26.68 23.34
C SER A 282 16.31 26.55 23.94
N SER A 283 17.17 27.52 23.63
CA SER A 283 18.56 27.61 24.10
C SER A 283 18.92 29.06 24.39
N THR A 284 19.93 29.28 25.23
CA THR A 284 20.52 30.61 25.42
C THR A 284 21.70 30.78 24.47
N SER A 285 21.78 31.88 23.74
CA SER A 285 23.03 32.22 23.04
C SER A 285 23.87 33.16 23.92
N GLY A 286 25.01 32.67 24.39
CA GLY A 286 26.08 33.47 24.97
C GLY A 286 27.09 32.59 25.68
N ASN A 287 28.38 32.75 25.33
CA ASN A 287 29.68 32.27 25.86
C ASN A 287 29.83 31.53 27.23
N GLN A 288 28.78 31.01 27.86
CA GLN A 288 28.85 30.21 29.06
C GLN A 288 28.77 28.73 28.69
N LYS A 289 29.72 27.95 29.19
CA LYS A 289 29.97 26.52 28.92
C LYS A 289 28.85 25.55 29.38
N SER A 290 27.63 26.03 29.56
CA SER A 290 26.47 25.22 29.96
C SER A 290 25.25 25.61 29.10
N SER A 291 25.03 24.87 28.03
CA SER A 291 23.79 24.95 27.24
C SER A 291 22.70 24.17 27.95
N SER A 292 21.73 24.85 28.54
CA SER A 292 20.47 24.24 28.99
C SER A 292 19.47 24.26 27.82
N GLU A 293 18.98 23.09 27.43
CA GLU A 293 17.97 22.94 26.38
C GLU A 293 16.66 22.43 26.96
N SER A 294 15.55 22.93 26.45
CA SER A 294 14.23 22.32 26.70
C SER A 294 13.55 22.03 25.38
N THR A 295 12.83 20.90 25.33
CA THR A 295 12.10 20.47 24.15
C THR A 295 10.63 20.28 24.50
N SER A 296 9.76 20.77 23.61
CA SER A 296 8.32 20.51 23.66
C SER A 296 7.84 19.99 22.32
N GLN A 297 6.98 18.97 22.35
CA GLN A 297 6.26 18.46 21.18
C GLN A 297 4.79 18.82 21.32
N ASN A 298 4.21 19.39 20.27
CA ASN A 298 2.77 19.62 20.18
C ASN A 298 2.24 18.99 18.88
N GLU A 299 1.13 18.26 18.96
CA GLU A 299 0.45 17.64 17.81
C GLU A 299 -0.96 18.19 17.64
N PHE A 300 -1.30 18.53 16.40
CA PHE A 300 -2.62 19.06 16.08
C PHE A 300 -3.19 18.37 14.86
N HIS A 301 -4.45 18.00 14.95
CA HIS A 301 -5.20 17.56 13.79
C HIS A 301 -5.58 18.77 12.95
N ILE A 302 -5.12 18.81 11.72
CA ILE A 302 -5.72 19.70 10.73
C ILE A 302 -7.07 19.07 10.42
N LEU A 303 -8.16 19.83 10.58
CA LEU A 303 -9.44 19.45 9.98
C LEU A 303 -9.17 19.09 8.51
N PRO A 304 -9.83 18.05 7.95
CA PRO A 304 -9.53 17.55 6.62
C PRO A 304 -9.28 18.72 5.69
N ILE A 305 -8.06 18.79 5.16
CA ILE A 305 -7.77 19.64 4.00
C ILE A 305 -8.83 19.23 3.02
N ASP A 306 -9.85 20.08 2.81
CA ASP A 306 -11.07 19.75 2.06
C ASP A 306 -10.72 18.72 1.00
N GLU A 307 -11.21 17.48 1.15
CA GLU A 307 -11.57 16.73 -0.04
C GLU A 307 -12.39 17.74 -0.82
N ASP A 308 -11.93 18.12 -2.01
CA ASP A 308 -12.74 18.93 -2.91
C ASP A 308 -14.15 18.39 -2.77
N LYS A 309 -15.07 19.22 -2.26
CA LYS A 309 -16.46 19.04 -2.64
C LYS A 309 -16.40 19.09 -4.15
N LYS A 310 -16.26 17.91 -4.77
CA LYS A 310 -16.42 17.73 -6.20
C LYS A 310 -17.68 18.50 -6.49
N ASN A 311 -17.56 19.59 -7.24
CA ASN A 311 -18.73 20.25 -7.76
C ASN A 311 -19.60 19.13 -8.32
N PRO A 312 -20.85 18.93 -7.82
CA PRO A 312 -21.72 17.96 -8.43
C PRO A 312 -21.79 18.33 -9.92
N PRO A 313 -21.69 17.35 -10.84
CA PRO A 313 -21.81 17.65 -12.25
C PRO A 313 -23.10 18.45 -12.47
N PRO A 314 -23.10 19.45 -13.36
CA PRO A 314 -24.29 20.23 -13.63
C PRO A 314 -25.45 19.27 -13.96
N PRO A 315 -26.68 19.56 -13.49
CA PRO A 315 -27.81 18.68 -13.73
C PRO A 315 -27.93 18.46 -15.24
N LYS A 316 -27.86 17.19 -15.66
CA LYS A 316 -28.13 16.81 -17.04
C LYS A 316 -29.51 17.38 -17.39
N SER A 317 -29.55 18.21 -18.43
CA SER A 317 -30.79 18.74 -18.97
C SER A 317 -31.71 17.56 -19.26
N ARG A 318 -32.92 17.59 -18.68
CA ARG A 318 -34.06 16.79 -19.14
C ARG A 318 -34.20 17.04 -20.63
N HIS A 319 -33.76 16.13 -21.48
CA HIS A 319 -34.19 15.86 -22.87
C HIS A 319 -33.31 14.70 -23.35
N ASP A 320 -33.68 13.49 -22.91
CA ASP A 320 -33.51 12.22 -23.64
C ASP A 320 -33.74 11.06 -22.67
N MET A 321 -35.03 10.83 -22.36
CA MET A 321 -35.51 9.50 -21.97
C MET A 321 -36.94 9.36 -22.48
N SER A 322 -37.03 8.95 -23.74
CA SER A 322 -38.17 8.23 -24.26
C SER A 322 -37.62 7.08 -25.07
N HIS A 323 -37.69 5.86 -24.55
CA HIS A 323 -38.27 4.73 -25.27
C HIS A 323 -38.33 3.50 -24.35
N HIS A 324 -39.58 3.08 -24.13
CA HIS A 324 -40.06 1.72 -23.90
C HIS A 324 -40.08 1.15 -22.47
N LEU A 325 -41.28 1.34 -21.89
CA LEU A 325 -41.97 0.54 -20.90
C LEU A 325 -42.19 -0.92 -21.31
N GLN A 326 -42.17 -1.78 -20.28
CA GLN A 326 -43.11 -2.88 -19.97
C GLN A 326 -43.18 -4.13 -20.87
N HIS A 327 -42.89 -5.28 -20.25
CA HIS A 327 -43.97 -6.12 -19.73
C HIS A 327 -43.46 -7.14 -18.67
N GLU A 328 -44.04 -7.06 -17.47
CA GLU A 328 -44.08 -8.15 -16.49
C GLU A 328 -45.29 -9.06 -16.78
N SER A 329 -45.16 -10.34 -16.42
CA SER A 329 -46.29 -11.16 -15.97
C SER A 329 -45.85 -12.12 -14.85
N HIS A 330 -46.71 -12.19 -13.84
CA HIS A 330 -46.64 -12.93 -12.58
C HIS A 330 -46.60 -14.47 -12.73
N VAL A 331 -46.13 -15.18 -11.69
CA VAL A 331 -46.90 -16.05 -10.74
C VAL A 331 -45.91 -16.73 -9.76
N GLY A 332 -46.27 -16.83 -8.47
CA GLY A 332 -45.43 -17.29 -7.34
C GLY A 332 -45.31 -18.83 -7.14
N PRO A 333 -45.19 -19.33 -5.89
CA PRO A 333 -43.93 -19.83 -5.34
C PRO A 333 -43.91 -21.32 -4.88
N ALA A 334 -42.72 -21.75 -4.41
CA ALA A 334 -42.40 -22.89 -3.52
C ALA A 334 -41.98 -24.24 -4.14
N MET A 335 -40.77 -24.73 -3.79
CA MET A 335 -40.54 -25.95 -2.99
C MET A 335 -39.05 -26.31 -2.93
N MET A 336 -38.61 -26.70 -1.72
CA MET A 336 -37.32 -27.34 -1.41
C MET A 336 -37.20 -28.75 -2.03
N PRO A 337 -35.99 -29.28 -2.24
CA PRO A 337 -35.80 -30.72 -2.24
C PRO A 337 -34.88 -31.20 -1.11
N GLY A 338 -35.41 -32.13 -0.30
CA GLY A 338 -34.67 -33.06 0.55
C GLY A 338 -34.22 -34.31 -0.21
N PRO A 339 -33.64 -35.31 0.48
CA PRO A 339 -32.54 -36.15 -0.02
C PRO A 339 -32.98 -37.37 -0.82
N PHE A 340 -32.14 -37.78 -1.78
CA PHE A 340 -32.31 -39.03 -2.53
C PHE A 340 -31.67 -40.22 -1.80
N VAL A 341 -32.49 -41.26 -1.62
CA VAL A 341 -32.16 -42.56 -1.04
C VAL A 341 -31.68 -43.53 -2.15
N SER A 342 -30.79 -44.41 -1.73
CA SER A 342 -30.22 -45.59 -2.39
C SER A 342 -31.16 -46.45 -3.25
N SER A 343 -30.63 -46.98 -4.36
CA SER A 343 -30.92 -48.36 -4.78
C SER A 343 -29.73 -48.99 -5.51
N MET A 344 -29.35 -50.18 -5.03
CA MET A 344 -28.49 -51.14 -5.72
C MET A 344 -29.21 -51.70 -6.95
N GLY A 345 -28.47 -51.89 -8.05
CA GLY A 345 -28.95 -52.60 -9.23
C GLY A 345 -27.76 -53.01 -10.10
N ALA A 346 -27.42 -54.29 -10.03
CA ALA A 346 -26.32 -54.93 -10.73
C ALA A 346 -26.47 -54.84 -12.26
N ASN A 347 -25.34 -54.67 -12.96
CA ASN A 347 -25.13 -55.19 -14.32
C ASN A 347 -23.64 -55.26 -14.62
N ALA A 348 -23.08 -56.47 -14.45
CA ALA A 348 -21.77 -56.85 -14.96
C ALA A 348 -21.84 -56.95 -16.50
N THR A 349 -20.91 -56.30 -17.20
CA THR A 349 -20.85 -56.30 -18.67
C THR A 349 -19.58 -57.00 -19.17
N ALA A 350 -19.84 -58.01 -20.01
CA ALA A 350 -19.05 -58.58 -21.12
C ALA A 350 -17.59 -59.06 -20.95
N LEU A 351 -16.74 -58.50 -20.08
CA LEU A 351 -15.32 -58.91 -20.00
C LEU A 351 -15.07 -60.12 -19.06
N GLU A 352 -15.98 -60.38 -18.13
CA GLU A 352 -15.85 -61.48 -17.15
C GLU A 352 -16.37 -62.84 -17.67
N ARG A 353 -16.97 -62.87 -18.87
CA ARG A 353 -17.41 -64.12 -19.52
C ARG A 353 -16.36 -64.74 -20.46
N GLU A 354 -15.31 -64.00 -20.82
CA GLU A 354 -14.27 -64.49 -21.74
C GLU A 354 -13.08 -65.14 -21.01
N GLN A 355 -12.87 -64.84 -19.73
CA GLN A 355 -11.82 -65.47 -18.92
C GLN A 355 -12.24 -66.79 -18.24
N ALA A 356 -13.55 -67.06 -18.12
CA ALA A 356 -14.06 -68.31 -17.55
C ALA A 356 -14.09 -69.52 -18.53
N GLN A 357 -13.85 -69.30 -19.84
CA GLN A 357 -13.78 -70.36 -20.85
C GLN A 357 -12.35 -70.84 -21.18
N LYS A 358 -11.31 -70.13 -20.73
CA LYS A 358 -9.90 -70.52 -20.92
C LYS A 358 -9.29 -71.38 -19.80
N ALA A 359 -10.02 -71.64 -18.71
CA ALA A 359 -9.54 -72.44 -17.57
C ALA A 359 -10.15 -73.87 -17.50
N LYS A 360 -10.61 -74.43 -18.62
CA LYS A 360 -11.15 -75.82 -18.70
C LYS A 360 -10.51 -76.69 -19.80
N LYS A 361 -9.35 -76.30 -20.34
CA LYS A 361 -8.50 -77.15 -21.17
C LYS A 361 -7.04 -76.85 -20.83
N GLU A 362 -6.56 -77.51 -19.78
CA GLU A 362 -5.22 -78.09 -19.57
C GLU A 362 -5.03 -78.44 -18.10
#